data_AF-A0AAX3P0T6-F1
#
_entry.id   AF-A0AAX3P0T6-F1
#
_cell.length_a   1.000
_cell.length_b   1.000
_cell.length_c   1.000
_cell.angle_alpha   90.00
_cell.angle_beta   90.00
_cell.angle_gamma   90.00
#
_symmetry.space_group_name_H-M   'P 1'
#
loop_
_entity.id
_entity.type
_entity.pdbx_description
1 polymer ?
#
loop_
_entity_poly.entity_id
_entity_poly.type
_entity_poly.pdbx_seq_one_letter_code
_entity_poly.pdbx_strand_id
1 'polypeptide(L)'
;MVEVLTGAERRRRRTPQEKIAIVQQTFEPGMTVSHVARLHDVNANQLFKWRKQFQEGSLTAITAGEDVVPASELAAAIKQIRELQRLLGKKTMENEILKEAVEYGRGKKMDCACALVAGGRRLSAVSQALNVSRAQLSVRVHRKPGWQDGRHHRQRDDAALLGRIMEAMAELPSYGYRRVWALLRRQSEATEQPVVNAKRVYRVMREHGLLLERKPAAPLAQQAHKGCVAVKESNRRWCSDGFEFRCDNGEKLRVTFAMDCCDREALDWAASTGGYDSDTVQDVMLRSVERRFGDSLPASPVEWLTDNGSAYRAHETRAFAREIGLEPRTTAVRSPQSNGIAESFVKTMKRDYIEMMPKPDSRTAVGNLAIAFEHYNEHHPHSALGYRSPREFLRSRVSQP
;
A
#
# COMPACT_ATOMS: atom_id res chain seq x y z
N MET A 1 70.08 28.17 -61.41
CA MET A 1 70.04 28.23 -62.89
C MET A 1 69.28 26.98 -63.33
N VAL A 2 68.09 27.17 -63.92
CA VAL A 2 67.52 26.42 -65.08
C VAL A 2 67.74 24.89 -65.08
N GLU A 3 66.80 23.95 -65.20
CA GLU A 3 65.41 23.95 -65.68
C GLU A 3 64.75 22.61 -65.33
N VAL A 4 63.45 22.59 -65.56
CA VAL A 4 62.47 21.52 -65.43
C VAL A 4 62.82 20.29 -66.29
N LEU A 5 62.72 19.08 -65.73
CA LEU A 5 62.48 17.86 -66.50
C LEU A 5 61.00 17.44 -66.34
N THR A 6 60.24 17.81 -67.36
CA THR A 6 58.89 17.35 -67.68
C THR A 6 58.87 15.83 -67.80
N GLY A 7 57.84 15.23 -67.20
CA GLY A 7 57.75 13.78 -67.00
C GLY A 7 57.38 12.96 -68.23
N ALA A 8 57.45 11.64 -68.07
CA ALA A 8 56.32 10.72 -68.16
C ALA A 8 56.85 9.27 -68.20
N GLU A 9 56.95 8.60 -67.05
CA GLU A 9 57.01 7.14 -67.04
C GLU A 9 55.72 6.57 -66.47
N ARG A 10 54.99 5.92 -67.39
CA ARG A 10 53.73 5.20 -67.21
C ARG A 10 53.79 4.37 -65.94
N ARG A 11 52.77 4.48 -65.08
CA ARG A 11 52.48 3.45 -64.06
C ARG A 11 52.33 2.10 -64.77
N ARG A 12 53.37 1.28 -64.74
CA ARG A 12 53.37 -0.07 -65.29
C ARG A 12 52.36 -0.90 -64.48
N ARG A 13 51.22 -1.26 -65.07
CA ARG A 13 50.27 -2.19 -64.44
C ARG A 13 50.87 -3.59 -64.47
N ARG A 14 51.32 -4.07 -63.31
CA ARG A 14 51.82 -5.44 -63.12
C ARG A 14 50.68 -6.39 -62.78
N THR A 15 50.68 -7.57 -63.37
CA THR A 15 49.70 -8.61 -63.08
C THR A 15 49.90 -9.15 -61.65
N PRO A 16 48.88 -9.77 -61.04
CA PRO A 16 49.02 -10.41 -59.73
C PRO A 16 50.15 -11.45 -59.68
N GLN A 17 50.30 -12.25 -60.74
CA GLN A 17 51.35 -13.28 -60.84
C GLN A 17 52.75 -12.66 -60.88
N GLU A 18 52.94 -11.57 -61.61
CA GLU A 18 54.20 -10.82 -61.62
C GLU A 18 54.54 -10.24 -60.24
N LYS A 19 53.56 -9.72 -59.51
CA LYS A 19 53.79 -9.19 -58.15
C LYS A 19 54.22 -10.29 -57.19
N ILE A 20 53.61 -11.47 -57.27
CA ILE A 20 53.96 -12.62 -56.43
C ILE A 20 55.38 -13.09 -56.73
N ALA A 21 55.77 -13.19 -58.01
CA ALA A 21 57.12 -13.59 -58.40
C ALA A 21 58.19 -12.60 -57.87
N ILE A 22 57.94 -11.29 -58.00
CA ILE A 22 58.84 -10.25 -57.47
C ILE A 22 58.94 -10.33 -55.94
N VAL A 23 57.83 -10.59 -55.25
CA VAL A 23 57.82 -10.76 -53.79
C VAL A 23 58.56 -12.02 -53.35
N GLN A 24 58.36 -13.15 -54.05
CA GLN A 24 59.07 -14.41 -53.77
C GLN A 24 60.58 -14.25 -53.92
N GLN A 25 61.05 -13.49 -54.90
CA GLN A 25 62.46 -13.18 -55.09
C GLN A 25 63.07 -12.40 -53.91
N THR A 26 62.26 -11.67 -53.12
CA THR A 26 62.75 -11.01 -51.90
C THR A 26 63.05 -11.96 -50.73
N PHE A 27 62.69 -13.25 -50.85
CA PHE A 27 62.95 -14.29 -49.86
C PHE A 27 64.14 -15.19 -50.22
N GLU A 28 64.75 -15.00 -51.39
CA GLU A 28 65.95 -15.74 -51.79
C GLU A 28 67.17 -15.33 -50.95
N PRO A 29 68.07 -16.27 -50.58
CA PRO A 29 69.26 -15.96 -49.80
C PRO A 29 70.15 -14.93 -50.50
N GLY A 30 70.52 -13.85 -49.81
CA GLY A 30 71.35 -12.77 -50.35
C GLY A 30 70.58 -11.63 -51.01
N MET A 31 69.26 -11.75 -51.20
CA MET A 31 68.43 -10.68 -51.77
C MET A 31 67.89 -9.73 -50.70
N THR A 32 68.02 -8.42 -50.94
CA THR A 32 67.38 -7.37 -50.10
C THR A 32 66.21 -6.73 -50.84
N VAL A 33 65.19 -6.27 -50.11
CA VAL A 33 64.00 -5.61 -50.70
C VAL A 33 64.40 -4.43 -51.59
N SER A 34 65.39 -3.65 -51.17
CA SER A 34 65.91 -2.51 -51.94
C SER A 34 66.68 -2.92 -53.21
N HIS A 35 67.25 -4.13 -53.25
CA HIS A 35 67.91 -4.67 -54.44
C HIS A 35 66.88 -5.16 -55.46
N VAL A 36 65.90 -5.97 -55.03
CA VAL A 36 64.82 -6.48 -55.87
C VAL A 36 63.92 -5.35 -56.40
N ALA A 37 63.68 -4.32 -55.58
CA ALA A 37 62.96 -3.11 -55.98
C ALA A 37 63.63 -2.39 -57.16
N ARG A 38 64.97 -2.28 -57.16
CA ARG A 38 65.73 -1.68 -58.27
C ARG A 38 65.75 -2.57 -59.51
N LEU A 39 65.90 -3.89 -59.33
CA LEU A 39 65.91 -4.87 -60.42
C LEU A 39 64.61 -4.83 -61.24
N HIS A 40 63.48 -4.67 -60.55
CA HIS A 40 62.16 -4.69 -61.16
C HIS A 40 61.55 -3.31 -61.39
N ASP A 41 62.28 -2.23 -61.10
CA ASP A 41 61.80 -0.86 -61.19
C ASP A 41 60.47 -0.63 -60.41
N VAL A 42 60.49 -1.01 -59.13
CA VAL A 42 59.39 -0.88 -58.17
C VAL A 42 59.87 -0.01 -57.00
N ASN A 43 59.01 0.87 -56.49
CA ASN A 43 59.33 1.59 -55.26
C ASN A 43 59.51 0.60 -54.09
N ALA A 44 60.62 0.70 -53.35
CA ALA A 44 60.93 -0.20 -52.25
C ALA A 44 59.84 -0.26 -51.15
N ASN A 45 59.16 0.86 -50.87
CA ASN A 45 58.06 0.89 -49.91
C ASN A 45 56.83 0.13 -50.43
N GLN A 46 56.60 0.14 -51.74
CA GLN A 46 55.51 -0.62 -52.36
C GLN A 46 55.80 -2.12 -52.33
N LEU A 47 57.04 -2.52 -52.61
CA LEU A 47 57.46 -3.92 -52.52
C LEU A 47 57.43 -4.42 -51.07
N PHE A 48 57.78 -3.59 -50.09
CA PHE A 48 57.68 -3.93 -48.68
C PHE A 48 56.22 -4.18 -48.25
N LYS A 49 55.28 -3.35 -48.72
CA LYS A 49 53.84 -3.56 -48.50
C LYS A 49 53.36 -4.88 -49.12
N TRP A 50 53.78 -5.19 -50.35
CA TRP A 50 53.45 -6.46 -50.99
C TRP A 50 54.05 -7.66 -50.25
N ARG A 51 55.30 -7.57 -49.78
CA ARG A 51 55.94 -8.62 -48.98
C ARG A 51 55.18 -8.88 -47.68
N LYS A 52 54.76 -7.81 -46.99
CA LYS A 52 53.95 -7.92 -45.77
C LYS A 52 52.59 -8.59 -46.04
N GLN A 53 51.88 -8.14 -47.08
CA GLN A 53 50.60 -8.74 -47.50
C GLN A 53 50.73 -10.22 -47.92
N PHE A 54 51.87 -10.63 -48.48
CA PHE A 54 52.16 -12.01 -48.84
C PHE A 54 52.37 -12.89 -47.60
N GLN A 55 53.11 -12.40 -46.59
CA GLN A 55 53.29 -13.11 -45.32
C GLN A 55 52.00 -13.20 -44.48
N GLU A 56 51.14 -12.19 -44.58
CA GLU A 56 49.82 -12.16 -43.93
C GLU A 56 48.76 -12.99 -44.67
N GLY A 57 49.13 -13.66 -45.78
CA GLY A 57 48.23 -14.54 -46.56
C GLY A 57 47.23 -13.80 -47.47
N SER A 58 47.39 -12.49 -47.66
CA SER A 58 46.46 -11.62 -48.38
C SER A 58 46.74 -11.51 -49.90
N LEU A 59 47.88 -12.02 -50.39
CA LEU A 59 48.25 -11.96 -51.82
C LEU A 59 47.93 -13.23 -52.62
N THR A 60 47.40 -14.28 -52.00
CA THR A 60 46.92 -15.51 -52.67
C THR A 60 45.48 -15.40 -53.20
N ALA A 61 44.82 -14.24 -53.02
CA ALA A 61 43.38 -14.04 -53.23
C ALA A 61 42.99 -13.44 -54.59
N ILE A 62 43.57 -13.91 -55.71
CA ILE A 62 43.09 -13.56 -57.07
C ILE A 62 42.93 -14.80 -57.97
N THR A 63 42.63 -15.98 -57.40
CA THR A 63 42.35 -17.19 -58.22
C THR A 63 41.01 -17.87 -58.00
N ALA A 64 40.18 -17.41 -57.07
CA ALA A 64 38.77 -17.83 -57.00
C ALA A 64 37.94 -16.62 -56.57
N GLY A 65 36.92 -16.25 -57.33
CA GLY A 65 36.05 -15.09 -57.08
C GLY A 65 35.12 -15.27 -55.87
N GLU A 66 35.68 -15.64 -54.72
CA GLU A 66 34.99 -15.71 -53.43
C GLU A 66 35.37 -14.49 -52.59
N ASP A 67 34.37 -13.82 -52.02
CA ASP A 67 34.58 -12.72 -51.08
C ASP A 67 35.28 -13.28 -49.82
N VAL A 68 36.55 -12.93 -49.66
CA VAL A 68 37.35 -13.36 -48.51
C VAL A 68 36.93 -12.56 -47.28
N VAL A 69 36.19 -13.21 -46.38
CA VAL A 69 35.90 -12.68 -45.05
C VAL A 69 37.20 -12.60 -44.23
N PRO A 70 37.56 -11.44 -43.67
CA PRO A 70 38.74 -11.31 -42.82
C PRO A 70 38.74 -12.34 -41.68
N ALA A 71 39.90 -12.93 -41.36
CA ALA A 71 40.02 -13.92 -40.29
C ALA A 71 39.49 -13.43 -38.93
N SER A 72 39.53 -12.11 -38.69
CA SER A 72 38.94 -11.44 -37.52
C SER A 72 37.41 -11.52 -37.49
N GLU A 73 36.75 -11.39 -38.63
CA GLU A 73 35.30 -11.46 -38.75
C GLU A 73 34.82 -12.91 -38.61
N LEU A 74 35.55 -13.88 -39.17
CA LEU A 74 35.29 -15.30 -38.95
C LEU A 74 35.43 -15.68 -37.46
N ALA A 75 36.47 -15.20 -36.78
CA ALA A 75 36.66 -15.43 -35.35
C ALA A 75 35.54 -14.81 -34.50
N ALA A 76 35.08 -13.61 -34.86
CA ALA A 76 33.95 -12.94 -34.20
C ALA A 76 32.64 -13.73 -34.41
N ALA A 77 32.38 -14.20 -35.64
CA ALA A 77 31.21 -15.01 -35.96
C ALA A 77 31.22 -16.35 -35.20
N ILE A 78 32.36 -17.04 -35.12
CA ILE A 78 32.50 -18.28 -34.35
C ILE A 78 32.22 -18.04 -32.85
N LYS A 79 32.70 -16.92 -32.30
CA LYS A 79 32.41 -16.54 -30.91
C LYS A 79 30.92 -16.30 -30.70
N GLN A 80 30.26 -15.60 -31.62
CA GLN A 80 28.83 -15.33 -31.58
C GLN A 80 28.00 -16.62 -31.69
N ILE A 81 28.40 -17.56 -32.57
CA ILE A 81 27.76 -18.86 -32.71
C ILE A 81 27.83 -19.64 -31.38
N ARG A 82 29.00 -19.67 -30.72
CA ARG A 82 29.14 -20.33 -29.41
C ARG A 82 28.25 -19.68 -28.35
N GLU A 83 28.14 -18.36 -28.35
CA GLU A 83 27.28 -17.64 -27.42
C GLU A 83 25.79 -17.91 -27.67
N LEU A 84 25.36 -17.90 -28.94
CA LEU A 84 24.00 -18.24 -29.34
C LEU A 84 23.65 -19.68 -28.99
N GLN A 85 24.56 -20.64 -29.24
CA GLN A 85 24.38 -22.04 -28.85
C GLN A 85 24.21 -22.17 -27.33
N ARG A 86 24.99 -21.42 -26.53
CA ARG A 86 24.85 -21.38 -25.07
C ARG A 86 23.50 -20.81 -24.62
N LEU A 87 23.06 -19.72 -25.23
CA LEU A 87 21.77 -19.09 -24.93
C LEU A 87 20.59 -19.99 -25.33
N LEU A 88 20.69 -20.64 -26.49
CA LEU A 88 19.70 -21.60 -26.97
C LEU A 88 19.60 -22.78 -26.00
N GLY A 89 20.71 -23.39 -25.59
CA GLY A 89 20.70 -24.48 -24.61
C GLY A 89 20.07 -24.08 -23.27
N LYS A 90 20.33 -22.85 -22.80
CA LYS A 90 19.70 -22.32 -21.59
C LYS A 90 18.18 -22.18 -21.74
N LYS A 91 17.71 -21.67 -22.89
CA LYS A 91 16.29 -21.50 -23.18
C LYS A 91 15.56 -22.81 -23.45
N THR A 92 16.22 -23.80 -24.04
CA THR A 92 15.66 -25.16 -24.20
C THR A 92 15.39 -25.81 -22.83
N MET A 93 16.39 -25.76 -21.93
CA MET A 93 16.24 -26.27 -20.56
C MET A 93 15.12 -25.56 -19.79
N GLU A 94 15.02 -24.23 -19.90
CA GLU A 94 13.94 -23.45 -19.27
C GLU A 94 12.55 -23.89 -19.78
N ASN A 95 12.41 -24.09 -21.08
CA ASN A 95 11.16 -24.55 -21.68
C ASN A 95 10.77 -25.96 -21.23
N GLU A 96 11.72 -26.90 -21.14
CA GLU A 96 11.46 -28.24 -20.62
C GLU A 96 10.93 -28.19 -19.18
N ILE A 97 11.58 -27.41 -18.31
CA ILE A 97 11.16 -27.24 -16.91
C ILE A 97 9.75 -26.63 -16.85
N LEU A 98 9.46 -25.65 -17.69
CA LEU A 98 8.12 -25.03 -17.73
C LEU A 98 7.05 -25.99 -18.24
N LYS A 99 7.35 -26.84 -19.22
CA LYS A 99 6.43 -27.89 -19.70
C LYS A 99 6.14 -28.90 -18.59
N GLU A 100 7.16 -29.42 -17.93
CA GLU A 100 6.96 -30.34 -16.79
C GLU A 100 6.20 -29.67 -15.64
N ALA A 101 6.46 -28.38 -15.36
CA ALA A 101 5.72 -27.64 -14.34
C ALA A 101 4.22 -27.55 -14.61
N VAL A 102 3.82 -27.52 -15.89
CA VAL A 102 2.40 -27.53 -16.30
C VAL A 102 1.75 -28.89 -15.99
N GLU A 103 2.48 -30.00 -16.17
CA GLU A 103 2.02 -31.36 -15.84
C GLU A 103 1.77 -31.53 -14.33
N TYR A 104 2.57 -30.89 -13.47
CA TYR A 104 2.35 -30.88 -12.01
C TYR A 104 1.11 -30.04 -11.58
N GLY A 105 0.39 -29.43 -12.52
CA GLY A 105 -0.92 -28.82 -12.31
C GLY A 105 -0.88 -27.42 -11.70
N ARG A 106 -2.07 -26.78 -11.65
CA ARG A 106 -2.33 -25.39 -11.19
C ARG A 106 -2.08 -25.13 -9.69
N GLY A 107 -1.17 -25.88 -9.06
CA GLY A 107 -0.73 -25.67 -7.69
C GLY A 107 0.06 -24.37 -7.52
N LYS A 108 0.46 -24.06 -6.28
CA LYS A 108 1.35 -22.92 -6.04
C LYS A 108 2.71 -23.22 -6.69
N LYS A 109 3.30 -22.23 -7.36
CA LYS A 109 4.62 -22.34 -8.04
C LYS A 109 5.70 -23.03 -7.19
N MET A 110 5.71 -22.80 -5.89
CA MET A 110 6.69 -23.39 -4.98
C MET A 110 6.51 -24.90 -4.79
N ASP A 111 5.28 -25.42 -4.87
CA ASP A 111 5.00 -26.84 -4.70
C ASP A 111 5.39 -27.59 -5.99
N CYS A 112 5.10 -27.03 -7.17
CA CYS A 112 5.60 -27.52 -8.46
C CYS A 112 7.13 -27.54 -8.51
N ALA A 113 7.78 -26.48 -8.00
CA ALA A 113 9.23 -26.42 -7.91
C ALA A 113 9.82 -27.52 -7.02
N CYS A 114 9.18 -27.85 -5.90
CA CYS A 114 9.60 -28.95 -5.04
C CYS A 114 9.48 -30.30 -5.76
N ALA A 115 8.37 -30.52 -6.49
CA ALA A 115 8.14 -31.75 -7.25
C ALA A 115 9.17 -31.95 -8.37
N LEU A 116 9.51 -30.90 -9.11
CA LEU A 116 10.53 -30.96 -10.17
C LEU A 116 11.92 -31.30 -9.63
N VAL A 117 12.29 -30.74 -8.47
CA VAL A 117 13.57 -31.07 -7.83
C VAL A 117 13.56 -32.51 -7.29
N ALA A 118 12.44 -32.95 -6.72
CA ALA A 118 12.26 -34.36 -6.31
C ALA A 118 12.32 -35.33 -7.50
N GLY A 119 11.85 -34.91 -8.67
CA GLY A 119 11.97 -35.63 -9.95
C GLY A 119 13.37 -35.57 -10.59
N GLY A 120 14.37 -34.99 -9.90
CA GLY A 120 15.77 -35.02 -10.33
C GLY A 120 16.27 -33.77 -11.06
N ARG A 121 15.42 -32.74 -11.27
CA ARG A 121 15.87 -31.48 -11.88
C ARG A 121 16.77 -30.69 -10.92
N ARG A 122 17.79 -30.03 -11.46
CA ARG A 122 18.71 -29.20 -10.66
C ARG A 122 17.99 -28.02 -10.02
N LEU A 123 18.20 -27.85 -8.72
CA LEU A 123 17.55 -26.80 -7.91
C LEU A 123 17.75 -25.38 -8.47
N SER A 124 18.96 -25.06 -8.96
CA SER A 124 19.25 -23.75 -9.58
C SER A 124 18.47 -23.49 -10.86
N ALA A 125 18.30 -24.51 -11.70
CA ALA A 125 17.58 -24.41 -12.96
C ALA A 125 16.07 -24.24 -12.72
N VAL A 126 15.51 -24.99 -11.77
CA VAL A 126 14.10 -24.88 -11.39
C VAL A 126 13.79 -23.51 -10.76
N SER A 127 14.67 -23.03 -9.87
CA SER A 127 14.53 -21.71 -9.24
C SER A 127 14.51 -20.58 -10.28
N GLN A 128 15.40 -20.66 -11.28
CA GLN A 128 15.48 -19.67 -12.35
C GLN A 128 14.27 -19.74 -13.30
N ALA A 129 13.87 -20.95 -13.72
CA ALA A 129 12.77 -21.13 -14.67
C ALA A 129 11.40 -20.77 -14.09
N LEU A 130 11.13 -21.12 -12.82
CA LEU A 130 9.85 -20.82 -12.16
C LEU A 130 9.83 -19.48 -11.42
N ASN A 131 10.96 -18.76 -11.42
CA ASN A 131 11.15 -17.51 -10.69
C ASN A 131 10.76 -17.64 -9.20
N VAL A 132 11.31 -18.66 -8.53
CA VAL A 132 11.10 -18.93 -7.10
C VAL A 132 12.42 -18.80 -6.33
N SER A 133 12.35 -18.39 -5.06
CA SER A 133 13.55 -18.24 -4.22
C SER A 133 14.30 -19.56 -4.08
N ARG A 134 15.57 -19.57 -4.51
CA ARG A 134 16.48 -20.72 -4.39
C ARG A 134 16.63 -21.18 -2.94
N ALA A 135 16.78 -20.23 -2.01
CA ALA A 135 16.96 -20.52 -0.58
C ALA A 135 15.71 -21.19 0.00
N GLN A 136 14.52 -20.65 -0.32
CA GLN A 136 13.26 -21.22 0.16
C GLN A 136 12.97 -22.59 -0.44
N LEU A 137 13.27 -22.78 -1.73
CA LEU A 137 13.16 -24.08 -2.41
C LEU A 137 14.07 -25.12 -1.76
N SER A 138 15.33 -24.76 -1.48
CA SER A 138 16.29 -25.61 -0.77
C SER A 138 15.77 -26.03 0.60
N VAL A 139 15.29 -25.07 1.40
CA VAL A 139 14.72 -25.37 2.72
C VAL A 139 13.54 -26.33 2.62
N ARG A 140 12.68 -26.20 1.61
CA ARG A 140 11.50 -27.06 1.46
C ARG A 140 11.83 -28.48 1.01
N VAL A 141 12.74 -28.64 0.04
CA VAL A 141 13.14 -29.95 -0.49
C VAL A 141 13.87 -30.78 0.56
N HIS A 142 14.66 -30.15 1.43
CA HIS A 142 15.43 -30.85 2.49
C HIS A 142 14.67 -30.99 3.81
N ARG A 143 13.35 -30.78 3.83
CA ARG A 143 12.54 -31.01 5.03
C ARG A 143 12.53 -32.50 5.36
N LYS A 144 12.67 -32.83 6.65
CA LYS A 144 12.50 -34.20 7.14
C LYS A 144 11.08 -34.70 6.82
N PRO A 145 10.90 -35.98 6.47
CA PRO A 145 9.59 -36.60 6.44
C PRO A 145 8.92 -36.41 7.81
N GLY A 146 7.75 -35.76 7.85
CA GLY A 146 7.07 -35.38 9.10
C GLY A 146 7.28 -33.93 9.55
N TRP A 147 8.02 -33.10 8.79
CA TRP A 147 8.01 -31.65 9.02
C TRP A 147 6.60 -31.10 8.83
N GLN A 148 6.09 -30.41 9.85
CA GLN A 148 4.81 -29.72 9.80
C GLN A 148 5.05 -28.22 10.01
N ASP A 149 4.27 -27.40 9.30
CA ASP A 149 4.30 -25.96 9.52
C ASP A 149 3.65 -25.66 10.88
N GLY A 150 4.44 -25.23 11.86
CA GLY A 150 3.94 -24.85 13.19
C GLY A 150 2.89 -23.73 13.16
N ARG A 151 2.73 -23.00 12.04
CA ARG A 151 1.64 -22.05 11.84
C ARG A 151 0.29 -22.72 11.59
N HIS A 152 0.30 -23.92 11.00
CA HIS A 152 -0.89 -24.69 10.62
C HIS A 152 -1.31 -25.71 11.68
N HIS A 153 -0.38 -26.26 12.49
CA HIS A 153 -0.68 -27.32 13.46
C HIS A 153 -0.79 -26.86 14.93
N ARG A 154 -0.74 -25.55 15.24
CA ARG A 154 -1.12 -25.14 16.60
C ARG A 154 -2.63 -25.37 16.77
N GLN A 155 -3.00 -26.46 17.46
CA GLN A 155 -4.31 -26.60 18.08
C GLN A 155 -4.38 -25.47 19.11
N ARG A 156 -5.07 -24.39 18.74
CA ARG A 156 -5.13 -23.17 19.55
C ARG A 156 -6.37 -23.32 20.40
N ASP A 157 -6.15 -23.48 21.71
CA ASP A 157 -7.22 -23.27 22.66
C ASP A 157 -7.57 -21.77 22.68
N ASP A 158 -8.66 -21.43 21.99
CA ASP A 158 -9.24 -20.10 21.97
C ASP A 158 -10.51 -20.04 22.84
N ALA A 159 -10.84 -21.07 23.63
CA ALA A 159 -12.07 -21.10 24.42
C ALA A 159 -12.14 -19.96 25.43
N ALA A 160 -11.04 -19.70 26.14
CA ALA A 160 -10.93 -18.57 27.06
C ALA A 160 -11.07 -17.21 26.35
N LEU A 161 -10.53 -17.08 25.13
CA LEU A 161 -10.66 -15.86 24.33
C LEU A 161 -12.10 -15.68 23.81
N LEU A 162 -12.75 -16.77 23.40
CA LEU A 162 -14.15 -16.75 22.97
C LEU A 162 -15.05 -16.30 24.12
N GLY A 163 -14.86 -16.80 25.34
CA GLY A 163 -15.59 -16.36 26.53
C GLY A 163 -15.49 -14.85 26.74
N ARG A 164 -14.26 -14.31 26.70
CA ARG A 164 -14.02 -12.86 26.82
C ARG A 164 -14.65 -12.05 25.67
N ILE A 165 -14.66 -12.59 24.45
CA ILE A 165 -15.33 -11.96 23.30
C ILE A 165 -16.84 -11.89 23.53
N MET A 166 -17.44 -12.99 23.98
CA MET A 166 -18.88 -13.05 24.24
C MET A 166 -19.29 -12.09 25.37
N GLU A 167 -18.50 -12.02 26.45
CA GLU A 167 -18.71 -11.07 27.54
C GLU A 167 -18.62 -9.62 27.04
N ALA A 168 -17.61 -9.29 26.23
CA ALA A 168 -17.47 -7.95 25.64
C ALA A 168 -18.61 -7.58 24.67
N MET A 169 -19.31 -8.57 24.10
CA MET A 169 -20.45 -8.37 23.20
C MET A 169 -21.80 -8.38 23.90
N ALA A 170 -21.88 -8.85 25.16
CA ALA A 170 -23.15 -9.02 25.88
C ALA A 170 -23.94 -7.71 25.97
N GLU A 171 -23.25 -6.60 26.25
CA GLU A 171 -23.87 -5.28 26.39
C GLU A 171 -24.08 -4.56 25.04
N LEU A 172 -23.23 -4.82 24.04
CA LEU A 172 -23.22 -4.09 22.76
C LEU A 172 -22.97 -5.04 21.57
N PRO A 173 -23.98 -5.79 21.12
CA PRO A 173 -23.82 -6.80 20.07
C PRO A 173 -23.53 -6.19 18.69
N SER A 174 -23.75 -4.88 18.51
CA SER A 174 -23.43 -4.15 17.29
C SER A 174 -21.93 -3.86 17.12
N TYR A 175 -21.06 -4.32 18.03
CA TYR A 175 -19.63 -4.09 17.96
C TYR A 175 -18.93 -5.07 17.03
N GLY A 176 -18.30 -4.53 15.99
CA GLY A 176 -17.40 -5.31 15.14
C GLY A 176 -16.09 -5.66 15.84
N TYR A 177 -15.35 -6.61 15.27
CA TYR A 177 -14.12 -7.17 15.86
C TYR A 177 -13.06 -6.16 16.31
N ARG A 178 -12.98 -4.99 15.66
CA ARG A 178 -12.02 -3.93 16.02
C ARG A 178 -12.39 -3.25 17.35
N ARG A 179 -13.69 -3.04 17.59
CA ARG A 179 -14.17 -2.49 18.87
C ARG A 179 -14.11 -3.54 19.97
N VAL A 180 -14.50 -4.79 19.68
CA VAL A 180 -14.30 -5.92 20.61
C VAL A 180 -12.82 -6.05 21.00
N TRP A 181 -11.90 -6.00 20.03
CA TRP A 181 -10.47 -6.00 20.30
C TRP A 181 -10.03 -4.85 21.21
N ALA A 182 -10.59 -3.65 21.03
CA ALA A 182 -10.28 -2.50 21.89
C ALA A 182 -10.74 -2.71 23.34
N LEU A 183 -11.95 -3.24 23.54
CA LEU A 183 -12.46 -3.58 24.88
C LEU A 183 -11.57 -4.65 25.54
N LEU A 184 -11.22 -5.71 24.80
CA LEU A 184 -10.33 -6.76 25.29
C LEU A 184 -8.94 -6.23 25.63
N ARG A 185 -8.41 -5.31 24.82
CA ARG A 185 -7.13 -4.66 25.07
C ARG A 185 -7.17 -3.87 26.38
N ARG A 186 -8.21 -3.04 26.58
CA ARG A 186 -8.40 -2.26 27.80
C ARG A 186 -8.50 -3.15 29.04
N GLN A 187 -9.29 -4.22 28.97
CA GLN A 187 -9.37 -5.22 30.05
C GLN A 187 -8.00 -5.86 30.33
N SER A 188 -7.23 -6.17 29.28
CA SER A 188 -5.90 -6.76 29.43
C SER A 188 -4.91 -5.79 30.07
N GLU A 189 -4.97 -4.50 29.71
CA GLU A 189 -4.17 -3.44 30.32
C GLU A 189 -4.54 -3.24 31.80
N ALA A 190 -5.82 -3.29 32.15
CA ALA A 190 -6.29 -3.17 33.54
C ALA A 190 -5.98 -4.39 34.43
N THR A 191 -5.86 -5.58 33.84
CA THR A 191 -5.62 -6.85 34.57
C THR A 191 -4.20 -7.39 34.37
N GLU A 192 -3.31 -6.59 33.78
CA GLU A 192 -1.92 -6.95 33.43
C GLU A 192 -1.81 -8.26 32.60
N GLN A 193 -2.85 -8.59 31.84
CA GLN A 193 -2.85 -9.75 30.96
C GLN A 193 -2.18 -9.45 29.61
N PRO A 194 -1.66 -10.47 28.91
CA PRO A 194 -1.12 -10.29 27.57
C PRO A 194 -2.18 -9.77 26.58
N VAL A 195 -1.86 -8.68 25.89
CA VAL A 195 -2.74 -8.09 24.88
C VAL A 195 -2.94 -9.04 23.70
N VAL A 196 -4.21 -9.29 23.38
CA VAL A 196 -4.59 -10.15 22.26
C VAL A 196 -4.44 -9.41 20.93
N ASN A 197 -3.82 -10.05 19.94
CA ASN A 197 -3.71 -9.46 18.60
C ASN A 197 -5.08 -9.37 17.91
N ALA A 198 -5.38 -8.22 17.28
CA ALA A 198 -6.63 -7.99 16.55
C ALA A 198 -6.92 -9.06 15.46
N LYS A 199 -5.89 -9.61 14.81
CA LYS A 199 -6.04 -10.70 13.83
C LYS A 199 -6.53 -12.00 14.49
N ARG A 200 -6.13 -12.25 15.74
CA ARG A 200 -6.61 -13.41 16.52
C ARG A 200 -8.08 -13.23 16.88
N VAL A 201 -8.47 -12.04 17.35
CA VAL A 201 -9.88 -11.70 17.63
C VAL A 201 -10.73 -11.87 16.37
N TYR A 202 -10.31 -11.29 15.24
CA TYR A 202 -11.00 -11.44 13.96
C TYR A 202 -11.20 -12.90 13.57
N ARG A 203 -10.15 -13.73 13.68
CA ARG A 203 -10.22 -15.15 13.33
C ARG A 203 -11.22 -15.89 14.23
N VAL A 204 -11.12 -15.73 15.55
CA VAL A 204 -12.01 -16.42 16.50
C VAL A 204 -13.47 -16.01 16.26
N MET A 205 -13.74 -14.72 16.09
CA MET A 205 -15.09 -14.23 15.77
C MET A 205 -15.59 -14.80 14.43
N ARG A 206 -14.73 -14.89 13.41
CA ARG A 206 -15.10 -15.48 12.12
C ARG A 206 -15.43 -16.97 12.23
N GLU A 207 -14.60 -17.74 12.93
CA GLU A 207 -14.78 -19.19 13.13
C GLU A 207 -16.09 -19.51 13.88
N HIS A 208 -16.56 -18.59 14.73
CA HIS A 208 -17.79 -18.74 15.52
C HIS A 208 -18.99 -17.94 14.98
N GLY A 209 -18.90 -17.38 13.76
CA GLY A 209 -20.03 -16.65 13.15
C GLY A 209 -20.41 -15.33 13.84
N LEU A 210 -19.52 -14.74 14.65
CA LEU A 210 -19.77 -13.53 15.44
C LEU A 210 -19.47 -12.21 14.68
N LEU A 211 -19.15 -12.29 13.39
CA LEU A 211 -18.89 -11.10 12.59
C LEU A 211 -20.20 -10.48 12.10
N LEU A 212 -20.32 -9.16 12.27
CA LEU A 212 -21.44 -8.40 11.70
C LEU A 212 -21.53 -8.57 10.19
N GLU A 213 -22.75 -8.75 9.70
CA GLU A 213 -23.03 -8.79 8.26
C GLU A 213 -22.58 -7.50 7.59
N ARG A 214 -21.81 -7.66 6.50
CA ARG A 214 -21.43 -6.52 5.67
C ARG A 214 -22.62 -6.17 4.77
N LYS A 215 -23.34 -5.11 5.12
CA LYS A 215 -24.23 -4.46 4.15
C LYS A 215 -23.37 -3.99 2.95
N PRO A 216 -23.77 -4.29 1.71
CA PRO A 216 -23.07 -3.78 0.54
C PRO A 216 -22.94 -2.26 0.64
N ALA A 217 -21.74 -1.72 0.41
CA ALA A 217 -21.59 -0.29 0.35
C ALA A 217 -22.47 0.23 -0.79
N ALA A 218 -23.38 1.15 -0.50
CA ALA A 218 -24.04 1.92 -1.54
C ALA A 218 -22.95 2.58 -2.42
N PRO A 219 -23.14 2.70 -3.74
CA PRO A 219 -22.16 3.33 -4.62
C PRO A 219 -21.73 4.67 -4.02
N LEU A 220 -20.44 4.83 -3.77
CA LEU A 220 -19.87 6.09 -3.29
C LEU A 220 -20.23 7.18 -4.31
N ALA A 221 -21.08 8.12 -3.92
CA ALA A 221 -21.19 9.37 -4.65
C ALA A 221 -19.78 9.97 -4.74
N GLN A 222 -19.30 10.19 -5.96
CA GLN A 222 -17.93 10.54 -6.37
C GLN A 222 -17.43 11.91 -5.88
N GLN A 223 -17.99 12.43 -4.81
CA GLN A 223 -17.62 13.73 -4.29
C GLN A 223 -16.59 13.57 -3.17
N ALA A 224 -15.32 13.47 -3.61
CA ALA A 224 -14.16 13.65 -2.74
C ALA A 224 -14.12 15.10 -2.25
N HIS A 225 -14.61 15.33 -1.03
CA HIS A 225 -14.66 16.67 -0.46
C HIS A 225 -13.62 16.85 0.65
N LYS A 226 -12.94 18.00 0.60
CA LYS A 226 -11.82 18.39 1.47
C LYS A 226 -12.24 18.92 2.86
N GLY A 227 -13.50 18.71 3.27
CA GLY A 227 -14.03 19.23 4.54
C GLY A 227 -13.49 18.46 5.73
N CYS A 228 -12.34 18.86 6.28
CA CYS A 228 -11.88 18.32 7.57
C CYS A 228 -12.61 19.05 8.69
N VAL A 229 -13.72 18.48 9.16
CA VAL A 229 -14.47 18.98 10.33
C VAL A 229 -13.67 18.74 11.61
N ALA A 230 -12.86 17.68 11.63
CA ALA A 230 -12.00 17.33 12.76
C ALA A 230 -10.89 18.37 12.95
N VAL A 231 -10.75 18.83 14.19
CA VAL A 231 -9.71 19.75 14.65
C VAL A 231 -8.66 18.99 15.45
N LYS A 232 -7.42 19.51 15.47
CA LYS A 232 -6.27 18.83 16.11
C LYS A 232 -6.25 18.98 17.64
N GLU A 233 -6.89 20.02 18.13
CA GLU A 233 -6.95 20.41 19.54
C GLU A 233 -8.41 20.40 20.00
N SER A 234 -8.60 19.97 21.24
CA SER A 234 -9.89 20.01 21.90
C SER A 234 -10.31 21.46 22.15
N ASN A 235 -11.62 21.71 22.25
CA ASN A 235 -12.21 23.03 22.46
C ASN A 235 -11.89 24.06 21.38
N ARG A 236 -11.48 23.62 20.18
CA ARG A 236 -11.40 24.50 18.99
C ARG A 236 -12.73 24.60 18.26
N ARG A 237 -13.42 23.47 18.15
CA ARG A 237 -14.70 23.36 17.46
C ARG A 237 -15.57 22.31 18.11
N TRP A 238 -16.77 22.74 18.49
CA TRP A 238 -17.86 21.87 18.90
C TRP A 238 -18.87 21.80 17.76
N CYS A 239 -19.54 20.66 17.65
CA CYS A 239 -20.66 20.52 16.73
C CYS A 239 -21.92 20.12 17.48
N SER A 240 -23.06 20.61 16.99
CA SER A 240 -24.38 20.27 17.50
C SER A 240 -25.30 19.88 16.37
N ASP A 241 -26.19 18.94 16.67
CA ASP A 241 -27.22 18.44 15.78
C ASP A 241 -28.36 17.84 16.63
N GLY A 242 -29.45 17.47 15.95
CA GLY A 242 -30.59 16.79 16.54
C GLY A 242 -30.85 15.42 15.93
N PHE A 243 -31.42 14.51 16.71
CA PHE A 243 -31.99 13.28 16.17
C PHE A 243 -33.29 12.91 16.86
N GLU A 244 -34.16 12.23 16.12
CA GLU A 244 -35.43 11.72 16.65
C GLU A 244 -35.53 10.20 16.59
N PHE A 245 -36.28 9.62 17.55
CA PHE A 245 -36.71 8.23 17.58
C PHE A 245 -38.07 8.10 18.28
N ARG A 246 -38.71 6.92 18.16
CA ARG A 246 -40.00 6.62 18.80
C ARG A 246 -39.82 5.61 19.92
N CYS A 247 -40.56 5.84 21.00
CA CYS A 247 -40.79 4.88 22.08
C CYS A 247 -41.84 3.84 21.66
N ASP A 248 -41.92 2.74 22.38
CA ASP A 248 -42.80 1.61 22.06
C ASP A 248 -44.28 1.99 22.20
N ASN A 249 -44.61 2.93 23.10
CA ASN A 249 -45.95 3.52 23.23
C ASN A 249 -46.31 4.56 22.14
N GLY A 250 -45.39 4.84 21.20
CA GLY A 250 -45.60 5.77 20.09
C GLY A 250 -45.16 7.21 20.36
N GLU A 251 -44.77 7.57 21.57
CA GLU A 251 -44.19 8.88 21.88
C GLU A 251 -42.94 9.13 21.03
N LYS A 252 -42.78 10.35 20.53
CA LYS A 252 -41.59 10.78 19.80
C LYS A 252 -40.68 11.54 20.75
N LEU A 253 -39.41 11.13 20.79
CA LEU A 253 -38.35 11.87 21.48
C LEU A 253 -37.43 12.50 20.44
N ARG A 254 -37.15 13.79 20.65
CA ARG A 254 -36.16 14.57 19.91
C ARG A 254 -35.02 14.89 20.86
N VAL A 255 -33.81 14.57 20.44
CA VAL A 255 -32.59 14.76 21.22
C VAL A 255 -31.71 15.77 20.51
N THR A 256 -31.33 16.84 21.21
CA THR A 256 -30.31 17.80 20.78
C THR A 256 -29.05 17.52 21.59
N PHE A 257 -27.89 17.51 20.95
CA PHE A 257 -26.62 17.26 21.63
C PHE A 257 -25.53 18.25 21.20
N ALA A 258 -24.48 18.33 22.00
CA ALA A 258 -23.25 19.02 21.71
C ALA A 258 -22.07 18.07 21.88
N MET A 259 -21.11 18.11 20.95
CA MET A 259 -19.92 17.29 21.05
C MET A 259 -18.66 17.99 20.52
N ASP A 260 -17.51 17.64 21.08
CA ASP A 260 -16.22 18.14 20.63
C ASP A 260 -15.72 17.39 19.36
N CYS A 261 -15.23 18.15 18.38
CA CYS A 261 -14.80 17.61 17.09
C CYS A 261 -13.39 16.98 17.11
N CYS A 262 -12.61 17.19 18.16
CA CYS A 262 -11.31 16.57 18.39
C CYS A 262 -11.45 15.26 19.16
N ASP A 263 -11.89 15.34 20.41
CA ASP A 263 -11.88 14.23 21.37
C ASP A 263 -13.17 13.39 21.36
N ARG A 264 -14.18 13.83 20.61
CA ARG A 264 -15.46 13.13 20.42
C ARG A 264 -16.33 13.02 21.65
N GLU A 265 -16.03 13.76 22.72
CA GLU A 265 -16.87 13.80 23.91
C GLU A 265 -18.22 14.44 23.58
N ALA A 266 -19.30 13.77 23.95
CA ALA A 266 -20.62 14.37 24.00
C ALA A 266 -20.72 15.20 25.28
N LEU A 267 -20.60 16.52 25.15
CA LEU A 267 -20.49 17.48 26.25
C LEU A 267 -21.81 17.55 27.03
N ASP A 268 -22.90 17.75 26.30
CA ASP A 268 -24.24 17.75 26.85
C ASP A 268 -25.30 17.35 25.82
N TRP A 269 -26.48 17.01 26.32
CA TRP A 269 -27.65 16.70 25.51
C TRP A 269 -28.94 17.05 26.26
N ALA A 270 -30.00 17.29 25.51
CA ALA A 270 -31.35 17.47 26.02
C ALA A 270 -32.32 16.67 25.17
N ALA A 271 -33.39 16.17 25.80
CA ALA A 271 -34.44 15.45 25.11
C ALA A 271 -35.81 16.07 25.43
N SER A 272 -36.64 16.18 24.40
CA SER A 272 -38.00 16.73 24.51
C SER A 272 -38.96 15.89 23.67
N THR A 273 -40.22 15.82 24.12
CA THR A 273 -41.35 15.30 23.34
C THR A 273 -41.95 16.40 22.45
N GLY A 274 -41.64 17.67 22.73
CA GLY A 274 -42.00 18.86 21.96
C GLY A 274 -41.12 19.08 20.72
N GLY A 275 -41.25 20.25 20.11
CA GLY A 275 -40.47 20.64 18.92
C GLY A 275 -38.98 20.92 19.23
N TYR A 276 -38.18 21.16 18.20
CA TYR A 276 -36.84 21.72 18.35
C TYR A 276 -36.97 23.23 18.60
N ASP A 277 -37.01 23.65 19.87
CA ASP A 277 -37.05 25.06 20.26
C ASP A 277 -35.65 25.64 20.51
N SER A 278 -35.57 26.97 20.47
CA SER A 278 -34.34 27.72 20.70
C SER A 278 -33.86 27.61 22.16
N ASP A 279 -34.79 27.39 23.10
CA ASP A 279 -34.49 27.33 24.53
C ASP A 279 -33.72 26.06 24.87
N THR A 280 -34.17 24.90 24.37
CA THR A 280 -33.45 23.62 24.53
C THR A 280 -32.04 23.70 23.95
N VAL A 281 -31.86 24.38 22.80
CA VAL A 281 -30.54 24.58 22.19
C VAL A 281 -29.64 25.44 23.06
N GLN A 282 -30.17 26.54 23.62
CA GLN A 282 -29.42 27.43 24.51
C GLN A 282 -29.02 26.72 25.81
N ASP A 283 -29.92 25.91 26.40
CA ASP A 283 -29.62 25.10 27.58
C ASP A 283 -28.47 24.12 27.31
N VAL A 284 -28.50 23.43 26.16
CA VAL A 284 -27.42 22.52 25.77
C VAL A 284 -26.10 23.27 25.59
N MET A 285 -26.12 24.46 24.99
CA MET A 285 -24.91 25.29 24.85
C MET A 285 -24.34 25.67 26.22
N LEU A 286 -25.18 26.18 27.12
CA LEU A 286 -24.77 26.64 28.45
C LEU A 286 -24.20 25.48 29.27
N ARG A 287 -24.95 24.38 29.39
CA ARG A 287 -24.50 23.20 30.16
C ARG A 287 -23.26 22.56 29.56
N SER A 288 -23.05 22.65 28.24
CA SER A 288 -21.80 22.20 27.62
C SER A 288 -20.60 23.04 28.05
N VAL A 289 -20.77 24.36 28.11
CA VAL A 289 -19.73 25.29 28.61
C VAL A 289 -19.46 25.02 30.09
N GLU A 290 -20.49 24.96 30.92
CA GLU A 290 -20.37 24.70 32.37
C GLU A 290 -19.68 23.37 32.66
N ARG A 291 -20.07 22.28 31.98
CA ARG A 291 -19.42 20.97 32.19
C ARG A 291 -17.97 20.95 31.76
N ARG A 292 -17.62 21.73 30.74
CA ARG A 292 -16.28 21.71 30.16
C ARG A 292 -15.31 22.65 30.87
N PHE A 293 -15.80 23.79 31.33
CA PHE A 293 -14.97 24.88 31.85
C PHE A 293 -15.33 25.28 33.29
N GLY A 294 -16.32 24.63 33.90
CA GLY A 294 -16.80 24.96 35.25
C GLY A 294 -17.43 26.34 35.27
N ASP A 295 -17.07 27.14 36.28
CA ASP A 295 -17.57 28.51 36.48
C ASP A 295 -16.89 29.55 35.56
N SER A 296 -16.06 29.11 34.60
CA SER A 296 -15.30 29.98 33.70
C SER A 296 -15.78 29.86 32.26
N LEU A 297 -15.72 30.98 31.53
CA LEU A 297 -15.91 30.96 30.07
C LEU A 297 -14.66 30.44 29.34
N PRO A 298 -14.79 29.95 28.10
CA PRO A 298 -13.64 29.55 27.30
C PRO A 298 -12.62 30.71 27.15
N ALA A 299 -11.34 30.42 27.38
CA ALA A 299 -10.27 31.43 27.25
C ALA A 299 -10.13 32.00 25.82
N SER A 300 -10.59 31.23 24.82
CA SER A 300 -10.67 31.65 23.42
C SER A 300 -12.01 31.20 22.83
N PRO A 301 -12.60 31.95 21.88
CA PRO A 301 -13.86 31.55 21.25
C PRO A 301 -13.82 30.13 20.68
N VAL A 302 -14.80 29.32 21.04
CA VAL A 302 -14.96 27.95 20.52
C VAL A 302 -15.93 27.97 19.35
N GLU A 303 -15.52 27.48 18.18
CA GLU A 303 -16.42 27.43 17.03
C GLU A 303 -17.60 26.48 17.30
N TRP A 304 -18.83 26.96 17.17
CA TRP A 304 -20.04 26.18 17.34
C TRP A 304 -20.66 25.88 15.98
N LEU A 305 -20.38 24.68 15.46
CA LEU A 305 -20.78 24.23 14.14
C LEU A 305 -22.14 23.55 14.15
N THR A 306 -23.09 24.07 13.39
CA THR A 306 -24.45 23.50 13.27
C THR A 306 -24.90 23.39 11.83
N ASP A 307 -26.00 22.66 11.63
CA ASP A 307 -26.78 22.77 10.41
C ASP A 307 -27.53 24.12 10.31
N ASN A 308 -28.35 24.27 9.28
CA ASN A 308 -29.16 25.48 9.06
C ASN A 308 -30.56 25.40 9.72
N GLY A 309 -30.72 24.59 10.76
CA GLY A 309 -31.95 24.50 11.54
C GLY A 309 -32.41 25.86 12.07
N SER A 310 -33.73 26.06 12.17
CA SER A 310 -34.32 27.34 12.59
C SER A 310 -33.89 27.75 14.00
N ALA A 311 -33.82 26.79 14.93
CA ALA A 311 -33.38 27.03 16.31
C ALA A 311 -31.94 27.56 16.37
N TYR A 312 -31.03 27.04 15.54
CA TYR A 312 -29.64 27.50 15.49
C TYR A 312 -29.46 28.84 14.75
N ARG A 313 -30.39 29.20 13.85
CA ARG A 313 -30.35 30.46 13.09
C ARG A 313 -31.02 31.63 13.81
N ALA A 314 -31.81 31.37 14.85
CA ALA A 314 -32.48 32.39 15.63
C ALA A 314 -31.48 33.45 16.13
N HIS A 315 -31.84 34.73 16.00
CA HIS A 315 -30.95 35.84 16.36
C HIS A 315 -30.53 35.76 17.84
N GLU A 316 -31.49 35.50 18.72
CA GLU A 316 -31.29 35.36 20.18
C GLU A 316 -30.31 34.24 20.50
N THR A 317 -30.50 33.05 19.92
CA THR A 317 -29.58 31.91 20.12
C THR A 317 -28.15 32.21 19.66
N ARG A 318 -27.98 32.95 18.57
CA ARG A 318 -26.65 33.37 18.09
C ARG A 318 -26.03 34.49 18.93
N ALA A 319 -26.84 35.35 19.53
CA ALA A 319 -26.37 36.36 20.48
C ALA A 319 -25.90 35.67 21.77
N PHE A 320 -26.76 34.82 22.35
CA PHE A 320 -26.46 34.02 23.53
C PHE A 320 -25.19 33.19 23.39
N ALA A 321 -25.03 32.47 22.27
CA ALA A 321 -23.83 31.69 22.00
C ALA A 321 -22.55 32.54 22.12
N ARG A 322 -22.55 33.79 21.62
CA ARG A 322 -21.38 34.69 21.72
C ARG A 322 -21.13 35.16 23.14
N GLU A 323 -22.18 35.38 23.94
CA GLU A 323 -22.07 35.79 25.35
C GLU A 323 -21.35 34.72 26.19
N ILE A 324 -21.57 33.45 25.89
CA ILE A 324 -20.93 32.32 26.58
C ILE A 324 -19.62 31.84 25.91
N GLY A 325 -19.04 32.64 25.01
CA GLY A 325 -17.74 32.36 24.39
C GLY A 325 -17.76 31.34 23.25
N LEU A 326 -18.92 31.09 22.65
CA LEU A 326 -19.06 30.27 21.45
C LEU A 326 -19.18 31.15 20.19
N GLU A 327 -18.58 30.72 19.08
CA GLU A 327 -18.66 31.40 17.78
C GLU A 327 -19.57 30.62 16.82
N PRO A 328 -20.82 31.06 16.56
CA PRO A 328 -21.72 30.35 15.67
C PRO A 328 -21.19 30.24 14.23
N ARG A 329 -21.05 29.00 13.75
CA ARG A 329 -20.69 28.66 12.37
C ARG A 329 -21.75 27.75 11.77
N THR A 330 -22.27 28.10 10.61
CA THR A 330 -23.26 27.28 9.91
C THR A 330 -22.63 26.53 8.75
N THR A 331 -23.08 25.31 8.51
CA THR A 331 -22.69 24.55 7.32
C THR A 331 -23.19 25.23 6.06
N ALA A 332 -22.40 25.15 4.97
CA ALA A 332 -22.85 25.63 3.66
C ALA A 332 -24.15 24.91 3.25
N VAL A 333 -25.10 25.67 2.69
CA VAL A 333 -26.40 25.17 2.24
C VAL A 333 -26.17 24.02 1.24
N ARG A 334 -26.81 22.86 1.49
CA ARG A 334 -26.69 21.60 0.70
C ARG A 334 -25.35 20.85 0.81
N SER A 335 -24.59 21.03 1.89
CA SER A 335 -23.42 20.19 2.21
C SER A 335 -23.62 19.43 3.53
N PRO A 336 -24.49 18.40 3.58
CA PRO A 336 -24.68 17.57 4.78
C PRO A 336 -23.36 16.98 5.30
N GLN A 337 -22.40 16.74 4.40
CA GLN A 337 -21.07 16.22 4.75
C GLN A 337 -20.23 17.18 5.62
N SER A 338 -20.62 18.45 5.73
CA SER A 338 -19.94 19.47 6.54
C SER A 338 -20.13 19.28 8.05
N ASN A 339 -21.10 18.47 8.50
CA ASN A 339 -21.25 18.06 9.90
C ASN A 339 -21.09 16.53 10.08
N GLY A 340 -20.19 15.92 9.30
CA GLY A 340 -20.02 14.46 9.27
C GLY A 340 -19.62 13.83 10.62
N ILE A 341 -19.09 14.61 11.57
CA ILE A 341 -18.82 14.15 12.94
C ILE A 341 -20.13 13.92 13.70
N ALA A 342 -21.03 14.91 13.71
CA ALA A 342 -22.35 14.79 14.31
C ALA A 342 -23.17 13.67 13.64
N GLU A 343 -23.16 13.58 12.30
CA GLU A 343 -23.85 12.49 11.60
C GLU A 343 -23.32 11.10 12.01
N SER A 344 -21.99 10.96 12.15
CA SER A 344 -21.38 9.71 12.60
C SER A 344 -21.76 9.38 14.04
N PHE A 345 -21.89 10.40 14.89
CA PHE A 345 -22.34 10.24 16.27
C PHE A 345 -23.80 9.76 16.30
N VAL A 346 -24.70 10.42 15.56
CA VAL A 346 -26.12 10.02 15.46
C VAL A 346 -26.26 8.58 14.99
N LYS A 347 -25.51 8.16 13.96
CA LYS A 347 -25.50 6.77 13.49
C LYS A 347 -25.04 5.79 14.57
N THR A 348 -24.04 6.18 15.35
CA THR A 348 -23.52 5.38 16.46
C THR A 348 -24.55 5.26 17.59
N MET A 349 -25.14 6.38 18.03
CA MET A 349 -26.16 6.40 19.07
C MET A 349 -27.38 5.56 18.70
N LYS A 350 -27.89 5.72 17.47
CA LYS A 350 -29.06 4.95 17.01
C LYS A 350 -28.80 3.45 16.97
N ARG A 351 -27.72 3.03 16.31
CA ARG A 351 -27.40 1.62 16.08
C ARG A 351 -26.92 0.90 17.34
N ASP A 352 -26.05 1.55 18.12
CA ASP A 352 -25.35 0.86 19.21
C ASP A 352 -26.12 0.95 20.54
N TYR A 353 -26.92 2.00 20.74
CA TYR A 353 -27.57 2.26 22.03
C TYR A 353 -29.10 2.23 21.93
N ILE A 354 -29.69 3.08 21.08
CA ILE A 354 -31.16 3.27 21.03
C ILE A 354 -31.88 2.03 20.51
N GLU A 355 -31.30 1.32 19.55
CA GLU A 355 -31.84 0.07 19.02
C GLU A 355 -31.84 -1.04 20.07
N MET A 356 -30.86 -1.04 20.98
CA MET A 356 -30.66 -2.08 21.99
C MET A 356 -31.34 -1.79 23.34
N MET A 357 -31.59 -0.52 23.67
CA MET A 357 -32.15 -0.14 24.96
C MET A 357 -33.69 -0.31 25.03
N PRO A 358 -34.24 -0.69 26.20
CA PRO A 358 -35.68 -0.59 26.47
C PRO A 358 -36.17 0.86 26.34
N LYS A 359 -37.33 1.06 25.71
CA LYS A 359 -37.92 2.39 25.50
C LYS A 359 -39.45 2.35 25.49
N PRO A 360 -40.09 1.82 26.56
CA PRO A 360 -41.56 1.71 26.63
C PRO A 360 -42.25 3.07 26.55
N ASP A 361 -41.67 4.09 27.19
CA ASP A 361 -42.18 5.46 27.28
C ASP A 361 -41.03 6.49 27.26
N SER A 362 -41.39 7.76 27.09
CA SER A 362 -40.44 8.87 26.99
C SER A 362 -39.57 9.04 28.24
N ARG A 363 -40.13 8.87 29.44
CA ARG A 363 -39.39 9.01 30.71
C ARG A 363 -38.33 7.92 30.85
N THR A 364 -38.69 6.67 30.58
CA THR A 364 -37.77 5.53 30.63
C THR A 364 -36.68 5.67 29.57
N ALA A 365 -37.04 6.08 28.36
CA ALA A 365 -36.08 6.30 27.28
C ALA A 365 -35.06 7.41 27.60
N VAL A 366 -35.48 8.51 28.25
CA VAL A 366 -34.57 9.58 28.69
C VAL A 366 -33.60 9.06 29.76
N GLY A 367 -34.06 8.25 30.72
CA GLY A 367 -33.17 7.61 31.70
C GLY A 367 -32.12 6.71 31.06
N ASN A 368 -32.52 5.90 30.07
CA ASN A 368 -31.61 5.03 29.34
C ASN A 368 -30.65 5.80 28.41
N LEU A 369 -31.09 6.95 27.86
CA LEU A 369 -30.19 7.85 27.14
C LEU A 369 -29.08 8.39 28.04
N ALA A 370 -29.37 8.74 29.30
CA ALA A 370 -28.33 9.20 30.22
C ALA A 370 -27.24 8.14 30.41
N ILE A 371 -27.64 6.87 30.60
CA ILE A 371 -26.71 5.73 30.68
C ILE A 371 -25.93 5.58 29.37
N ALA A 372 -26.60 5.72 28.22
CA ALA A 372 -25.97 5.60 26.90
C ALA A 372 -24.92 6.69 26.63
N PHE A 373 -25.22 7.96 26.92
CA PHE A 373 -24.28 9.07 26.75
C PHE A 373 -23.06 8.93 27.66
N GLU A 374 -23.26 8.52 28.91
CA GLU A 374 -22.17 8.27 29.85
C GLU A 374 -21.31 7.08 29.39
N HIS A 375 -21.93 5.96 28.99
CA HIS A 375 -21.21 4.84 28.40
C HIS A 375 -20.48 5.23 27.12
N TYR A 376 -21.07 6.08 26.28
CA TYR A 376 -20.40 6.61 25.09
C TYR A 376 -19.09 7.34 25.44
N ASN A 377 -19.15 8.27 26.40
CA ASN A 377 -17.99 9.07 26.81
C ASN A 377 -16.92 8.26 27.56
N GLU A 378 -17.31 7.28 28.36
CA GLU A 378 -16.40 6.48 29.20
C GLU A 378 -15.87 5.23 28.50
N HIS A 379 -16.68 4.58 27.68
CA HIS A 379 -16.41 3.22 27.21
C HIS A 379 -16.31 3.05 25.71
N HIS A 380 -16.99 3.87 24.90
CA HIS A 380 -17.08 3.64 23.45
C HIS A 380 -15.74 3.78 22.72
N PRO A 381 -15.21 2.74 22.05
CA PRO A 381 -13.93 2.84 21.36
C PRO A 381 -14.03 3.59 20.03
N HIS A 382 -13.26 4.66 19.86
CA HIS A 382 -13.18 5.42 18.61
C HIS A 382 -11.89 5.16 17.84
N SER A 383 -11.99 4.68 16.59
CA SER A 383 -10.81 4.46 15.75
C SER A 383 -9.98 5.74 15.52
N ALA A 384 -10.64 6.90 15.48
CA ALA A 384 -9.97 8.21 15.35
C ALA A 384 -9.12 8.57 16.58
N LEU A 385 -9.45 8.01 17.76
CA LEU A 385 -8.75 8.24 19.03
C LEU A 385 -7.82 7.08 19.41
N GLY A 386 -7.41 6.27 18.42
CA GLY A 386 -6.59 5.08 18.68
C GLY A 386 -7.33 3.99 19.47
N TYR A 387 -8.66 3.94 19.34
CA TYR A 387 -9.59 3.07 20.06
C TYR A 387 -9.73 3.34 21.57
N ARG A 388 -9.35 4.54 22.03
CA ARG A 388 -9.76 5.06 23.34
C ARG A 388 -11.20 5.58 23.29
N SER A 389 -11.84 5.64 24.44
CA SER A 389 -13.08 6.43 24.60
C SER A 389 -12.77 7.93 24.68
N PRO A 390 -13.78 8.81 24.51
CA PRO A 390 -13.58 10.25 24.60
C PRO A 390 -12.88 10.70 25.89
N ARG A 391 -13.35 10.24 27.05
CA ARG A 391 -12.77 10.64 28.34
C ARG A 391 -11.46 9.95 28.67
N GLU A 392 -11.20 8.75 28.15
CA GLU A 392 -9.86 8.15 28.21
C GLU A 392 -8.85 8.95 27.38
N PHE A 393 -9.24 9.39 26.19
CA PHE A 393 -8.40 10.21 25.34
C PHE A 393 -8.05 11.53 26.02
N LEU A 394 -9.02 12.19 26.64
CA LEU A 394 -8.80 13.42 27.42
C LEU A 394 -7.86 13.19 28.59
N ARG A 395 -8.14 12.19 29.45
CA ARG A 395 -7.25 11.83 30.57
C ARG A 395 -5.83 11.57 30.10
N SER A 396 -5.66 10.86 28.98
CA SER A 396 -4.34 10.55 28.43
C SER A 396 -3.57 11.77 27.90
N ARG A 397 -4.24 12.87 27.55
CA ARG A 397 -3.59 14.12 27.14
C ARG A 397 -3.20 14.98 28.33
N VAL A 398 -3.99 14.97 29.41
CA VAL A 398 -3.64 15.67 30.65
C VAL A 398 -2.43 15.02 31.33
N SER A 399 -2.28 13.69 31.21
CA SER A 399 -1.14 12.95 31.75
C SER A 399 0.13 13.00 30.89
N GLN A 400 0.12 13.68 29.73
CA GLN A 400 1.33 13.89 28.92
C GLN A 400 1.89 15.29 29.23
N PRO A 401 3.11 15.39 29.80
CA PRO A 401 3.72 16.65 30.18
C PRO A 401 4.06 17.54 28.98
#